data_AF-A0AAP0RI34-F1
#
_entry.id   AF-A0AAP0RI34-F1
#
_cell.length_a   1.000
_cell.length_b   1.000
_cell.length_c   1.000
_cell.angle_alpha   90.00
_cell.angle_beta   90.00
_cell.angle_gamma   90.00
#
_symmetry.space_group_name_H-M   'P 1'
#
loop_
_entity.id
_entity.type
_entity.pdbx_description
1 polymer ?
#
loop_
_entity_poly.entity_id
_entity_poly.type
_entity_poly.pdbx_seq_one_letter_code
_entity_poly.pdbx_strand_id
1 'polypeptide(L)'
;MIMKWIFVVLLFTALVLRVHAVEVRQSQPTERISGSAGDVLEDDPVGRLKVFVYELPSKYNKKILQKDPRCLTHMFAAEIFMHRFLLSSPVRTLNPEEADWFYTPVYTYL
;
A
#
# COMPACT_ATOMS: atom_id res chain seq x y z
N MET A 1 -12.51 46.36 29.12
CA MET A 1 -12.91 44.93 29.06
C MET A 1 -13.27 44.49 27.64
N ILE A 2 -14.09 45.24 26.89
CA ILE A 2 -14.50 44.96 25.49
C ILE A 2 -13.33 44.71 24.51
N MET A 3 -12.27 45.52 24.57
CA MET A 3 -11.12 45.45 23.63
C MET A 3 -10.41 44.09 23.68
N LYS A 4 -10.40 43.45 24.85
CA LYS A 4 -9.76 42.14 25.07
C LYS A 4 -10.51 41.03 24.34
N TRP A 5 -11.84 41.09 24.32
CA TRP A 5 -12.68 40.11 23.63
C TRP A 5 -12.60 40.25 22.11
N ILE A 6 -12.51 41.50 21.61
CA ILE A 6 -12.28 41.76 20.18
C ILE A 6 -10.96 41.14 19.72
N PHE A 7 -9.90 41.30 20.53
CA PHE A 7 -8.59 40.71 20.22
C PHE A 7 -8.61 39.17 20.24
N VAL A 8 -9.34 38.55 21.18
CA VAL A 8 -9.52 37.10 21.25
C VAL A 8 -10.29 36.57 20.04
N VAL A 9 -11.36 37.24 19.63
CA VAL A 9 -12.14 36.86 18.43
C VAL A 9 -11.32 37.03 17.15
N LEU A 10 -10.53 38.11 17.04
CA LEU A 10 -9.61 38.32 15.91
C LEU A 10 -8.53 37.22 15.84
N LEU A 11 -7.97 36.82 16.98
CA LEU A 11 -7.01 35.72 17.03
C LEU A 11 -7.65 34.38 16.65
N PHE A 12 -8.87 34.12 17.12
CA PHE A 12 -9.57 32.85 16.84
C PHE A 12 -9.97 32.74 15.37
N THR A 13 -10.48 33.82 14.77
CA THR A 13 -10.82 33.88 13.34
C THR A 13 -9.58 33.74 12.46
N ALA A 14 -8.46 34.37 12.82
CA ALA A 14 -7.18 34.20 12.12
C ALA A 14 -6.66 32.75 12.19
N LEU A 15 -6.85 32.07 13.34
CA LEU A 15 -6.50 30.66 13.51
C LEU A 15 -7.38 29.75 12.63
N VAL A 16 -8.69 29.98 12.59
CA VAL A 16 -9.63 29.19 11.76
C VAL A 16 -9.33 29.38 10.27
N LEU A 17 -9.03 30.61 9.82
CA LEU A 17 -8.62 30.88 8.43
C LEU A 17 -7.31 30.18 8.04
N ARG A 18 -6.36 30.04 8.99
CA ARG A 18 -5.12 29.28 8.78
C ARG A 18 -5.39 27.79 8.59
N VAL A 19 -6.29 27.20 9.37
CA VAL A 19 -6.66 25.78 9.25
C VAL A 19 -7.34 25.51 7.90
N HIS A 20 -8.28 26.36 7.49
CA HIS A 20 -8.97 26.21 6.20
C HIS A 20 -8.04 26.35 4.98
N ALA A 21 -7.00 27.19 5.08
CA ALA A 21 -6.00 27.36 4.02
C ALA A 21 -5.04 26.16 3.90
N VAL A 22 -4.91 25.34 4.93
CA VAL A 22 -4.05 24.13 4.92
C VAL A 22 -4.75 22.96 4.22
N GLU A 23 -6.08 22.87 4.28
CA GLU A 23 -6.81 21.72 3.73
C GLU A 23 -7.03 21.78 2.21
N VAL A 24 -6.81 22.94 1.57
CA VAL A 24 -7.02 23.15 0.12
C VAL A 24 -5.71 23.16 -0.69
N ARG A 25 -4.54 22.92 -0.07
CA ARG A 25 -3.25 22.91 -0.78
C ARG A 25 -2.50 21.60 -0.63
N GLN A 26 -3.01 20.55 -1.28
CA GLN A 26 -2.27 19.76 -2.27
C GLN A 26 -3.06 18.48 -2.58
N SER A 27 -3.98 18.58 -3.54
CA SER A 27 -3.99 17.60 -4.62
C SER A 27 -2.62 17.71 -5.31
N GLN A 28 -1.58 17.11 -4.76
CA GLN A 28 -0.37 16.89 -5.55
C GLN A 28 -0.81 16.05 -6.74
N PRO A 29 -0.56 16.48 -8.00
CA PRO A 29 -0.48 15.51 -9.08
C PRO A 29 0.58 14.52 -8.61
N THR A 30 0.21 13.26 -8.42
CA THR A 30 1.19 12.20 -8.25
C THR A 30 2.12 12.33 -9.45
N GLU A 31 3.34 12.79 -9.21
CA GLU A 31 4.36 12.87 -10.23
C GLU A 31 4.60 11.42 -10.63
N ARG A 32 3.97 11.00 -11.76
CA ARG A 32 4.12 9.65 -12.27
C ARG A 32 5.60 9.50 -12.57
N ILE A 33 6.26 8.67 -11.78
CA ILE A 33 7.61 8.21 -12.08
C ILE A 33 7.54 7.73 -13.53
N SER A 34 8.40 8.29 -14.39
CA SER A 34 8.55 7.90 -15.79
C SER A 34 9.13 6.48 -15.87
N GLY A 35 8.35 5.50 -15.45
CA GLY A 35 8.52 4.09 -15.75
C GLY A 35 7.49 3.70 -16.80
N SER A 36 7.80 2.64 -17.55
CA SER A 36 6.96 2.03 -18.60
C SER A 36 5.59 1.48 -18.12
N ALA A 37 5.09 1.93 -16.96
CA ALA A 37 3.83 1.49 -16.37
C ALA A 37 2.63 2.30 -16.86
N GLY A 38 2.85 3.37 -17.65
CA GLY A 38 1.79 4.23 -18.19
C GLY A 38 0.86 3.56 -19.19
N ASP A 39 1.29 2.47 -19.83
CA ASP A 39 0.41 1.67 -20.69
C ASP A 39 -0.43 0.67 -19.91
N VAL A 40 -0.15 0.37 -18.64
CA VAL A 40 -0.73 -0.78 -17.90
C VAL A 40 -2.23 -0.59 -17.56
N LEU A 41 -2.81 0.55 -17.94
CA LEU A 41 -4.22 0.89 -17.70
C LEU A 41 -5.10 0.82 -18.96
N GLU A 42 -4.85 -0.06 -19.93
CA GLU A 42 -5.93 -0.42 -20.85
C GLU A 42 -6.82 -1.45 -20.14
N ASP A 43 -8.06 -1.03 -19.88
CA ASP A 43 -9.34 -1.63 -19.46
C ASP A 43 -9.49 -3.13 -19.08
N ASP A 44 -8.46 -3.97 -19.15
CA ASP A 44 -8.38 -5.29 -18.52
C ASP A 44 -7.16 -5.38 -17.57
N PRO A 45 -7.33 -5.10 -16.26
CA PRO A 45 -6.24 -5.14 -15.29
C PRO A 45 -5.71 -6.57 -15.03
N VAL A 46 -6.43 -7.61 -15.48
CA VAL A 46 -6.06 -9.02 -15.28
C VAL A 46 -5.25 -9.56 -16.45
N GLY A 47 -5.48 -9.05 -17.67
CA GLY A 47 -4.84 -9.55 -18.89
C GLY A 47 -3.38 -9.17 -19.08
N ARG A 48 -2.89 -8.15 -18.35
CA ARG A 48 -1.53 -7.60 -18.57
C ARG A 48 -0.46 -8.08 -17.62
N LEU A 49 -0.80 -8.32 -16.36
CA LEU A 49 0.19 -8.64 -15.35
C LEU A 49 0.17 -10.13 -15.06
N LYS A 50 1.28 -10.81 -15.34
CA LYS A 50 1.50 -12.19 -14.90
C LYS A 50 2.56 -12.25 -13.81
N VAL A 51 2.15 -12.75 -12.65
CA VAL A 51 3.02 -12.87 -11.47
C VAL A 51 3.35 -14.33 -11.21
N PHE A 52 4.63 -14.67 -11.23
CA PHE A 52 5.11 -15.99 -10.81
C PHE A 52 5.45 -15.95 -9.32
N VAL A 53 4.83 -16.85 -8.55
CA VAL A 53 5.05 -16.96 -7.09
C VAL A 53 5.89 -18.19 -6.79
N TYR A 54 7.06 -18.00 -6.17
CA TYR A 54 7.93 -19.11 -5.80
C TYR A 54 7.32 -19.98 -4.69
N GLU A 55 7.36 -21.29 -4.90
CA GLU A 55 7.06 -22.26 -3.86
C GLU A 55 8.29 -22.48 -2.98
N LEU A 56 8.28 -21.87 -1.79
CA LEU A 56 9.35 -22.04 -0.81
C LEU A 56 9.07 -23.17 0.18
N PRO A 57 10.11 -23.83 0.73
CA PRO A 57 9.97 -24.74 1.85
C PRO A 57 9.21 -24.09 3.02
N SER A 58 8.31 -24.84 3.66
CA SER A 58 7.39 -24.32 4.69
C SER A 58 8.07 -23.63 5.88
N LYS A 59 9.36 -23.90 6.12
CA LYS A 59 10.18 -23.23 7.14
C LYS A 59 10.31 -21.71 6.93
N TYR A 60 10.11 -21.22 5.69
CA TYR A 60 10.19 -19.79 5.36
C TYR A 60 8.84 -19.07 5.36
N ASN A 61 7.71 -19.79 5.51
CA ASN A 61 6.39 -19.18 5.50
C ASN A 61 5.40 -19.87 6.46
N LYS A 62 4.80 -20.99 6.08
CA LYS A 62 3.69 -21.64 6.80
C LYS A 62 4.06 -21.99 8.25
N LYS A 63 5.27 -22.51 8.48
CA LYS A 63 5.76 -22.83 9.85
C LYS A 63 5.96 -21.57 10.69
N ILE A 64 6.25 -20.44 10.05
CA ILE A 64 6.47 -19.18 10.75
C ILE A 64 5.16 -18.67 11.34
N LEU A 65 4.11 -18.71 10.53
CA LEU A 65 2.76 -18.38 10.94
C LEU A 65 2.20 -19.35 12.00
N GLN A 66 2.55 -20.64 11.92
CA GLN A 66 2.15 -21.63 12.95
C GLN A 66 2.82 -21.35 14.30
N LYS A 67 4.07 -20.89 14.29
CA LYS A 67 4.82 -20.58 15.51
C LYS A 67 4.38 -19.26 16.15
N ASP A 68 4.01 -18.25 15.35
CA ASP A 68 3.53 -16.96 15.86
C ASP A 68 2.34 -16.42 15.03
N PRO A 69 1.10 -16.64 15.52
CA PRO A 69 -0.10 -16.14 14.84
C PRO A 69 -0.21 -14.62 14.77
N ARG A 70 0.53 -13.87 15.59
CA ARG A 70 0.49 -12.40 15.63
C ARG A 70 1.01 -11.78 14.32
N CYS A 71 1.75 -12.54 13.52
CA CYS A 71 2.19 -12.12 12.19
C CYS A 71 1.00 -11.74 11.27
N LEU A 72 -0.23 -12.19 11.57
CA LEU A 72 -1.44 -11.83 10.81
C LEU A 72 -2.00 -10.44 11.14
N THR A 73 -1.61 -9.85 12.27
CA THR A 73 -2.17 -8.59 12.77
C THR A 73 -1.14 -7.49 12.95
N HIS A 74 0.15 -7.82 12.82
CA HIS A 74 1.25 -6.88 13.02
C HIS A 74 1.88 -6.42 11.70
N MET A 75 3.02 -5.72 11.79
CA MET A 75 3.80 -5.16 10.68
C MET A 75 4.06 -6.11 9.49
N PHE A 76 4.03 -7.43 9.71
CA PHE A 76 4.29 -8.46 8.69
C PHE A 76 3.03 -9.00 8.00
N ALA A 77 1.84 -8.56 8.41
CA ALA A 77 0.58 -9.03 7.87
C ALA A 77 0.47 -8.76 6.37
N ALA A 78 1.00 -7.63 5.90
CA ALA A 78 0.99 -7.24 4.50
C ALA A 78 1.58 -8.32 3.58
N GLU A 79 2.74 -8.88 3.94
CA GLU A 79 3.42 -9.93 3.16
C GLU A 79 2.59 -11.23 3.15
N ILE A 80 1.97 -11.58 4.27
CA ILE A 80 1.12 -12.77 4.37
C ILE A 80 -0.13 -12.61 3.49
N PHE A 81 -0.76 -11.43 3.56
CA PHE A 81 -1.93 -11.13 2.75
C PHE A 81 -1.59 -11.03 1.27
N MET A 82 -0.46 -10.42 0.91
CA MET A 82 0.01 -10.35 -0.47
C MET A 82 0.26 -11.75 -1.05
N HIS A 83 0.95 -12.61 -0.31
CA HIS A 83 1.14 -14.01 -0.71
C HIS A 83 -0.18 -14.74 -0.93
N ARG A 84 -1.11 -14.68 0.03
CA ARG A 84 -2.42 -15.34 -0.08
C ARG A 84 -3.26 -14.79 -1.23
N PHE A 85 -3.24 -13.48 -1.41
CA PHE A 85 -3.91 -12.80 -2.50
C PHE A 85 -3.36 -13.28 -3.84
N LEU A 86 -2.04 -13.21 -4.05
CA LEU A 86 -1.41 -13.66 -5.30
C LEU A 86 -1.67 -15.14 -5.57
N LEU A 87 -1.67 -16.02 -4.57
CA LEU A 87 -1.98 -17.44 -4.77
C LEU A 87 -3.40 -17.71 -5.30
N SER A 88 -4.35 -16.81 -5.00
CA SER A 88 -5.76 -16.92 -5.39
C SER A 88 -6.17 -15.95 -6.51
N SER A 89 -5.26 -15.09 -6.94
CA SER A 89 -5.53 -14.05 -7.92
C SER A 89 -5.39 -14.59 -9.35
N PRO A 90 -6.23 -14.12 -10.31
CA PRO A 90 -6.13 -14.52 -11.71
C PRO A 90 -4.85 -14.02 -12.39
N VAL A 91 -4.13 -13.07 -11.79
CA VAL A 91 -2.82 -12.58 -12.30
C VAL A 91 -1.69 -13.59 -12.08
N ARG A 92 -1.90 -14.68 -11.31
CA ARG A 92 -0.85 -15.66 -11.03
C ARG A 92 -0.60 -16.56 -12.24
N THR A 93 0.66 -16.66 -12.64
CA THR A 93 1.13 -17.66 -13.60
C THR A 93 1.92 -18.78 -12.92
N LEU A 94 1.83 -19.99 -13.47
CA LEU A 94 2.67 -21.14 -13.14
C LEU A 94 3.80 -21.34 -14.15
N ASN A 95 3.77 -20.61 -15.27
CA ASN A 95 4.85 -20.60 -16.26
C ASN A 95 5.76 -19.39 -16.00
N PRO A 96 7.03 -19.60 -15.59
CA PRO A 96 7.95 -18.51 -15.33
C PRO A 96 8.36 -17.75 -16.61
N GLU A 97 8.25 -18.36 -17.80
CA GLU A 97 8.61 -17.69 -19.07
C GLU A 97 7.59 -16.61 -19.47
N GLU A 98 6.36 -16.71 -18.97
CA GLU A 98 5.29 -15.74 -19.22
C GLU A 98 5.16 -14.69 -18.11
N ALA A 99 6.06 -14.70 -17.13
CA ALA A 99 5.94 -13.85 -15.95
C ALA A 99 6.57 -12.48 -16.16
N ASP A 100 5.79 -11.43 -15.91
CA ASP A 100 6.27 -10.04 -15.88
C ASP A 100 6.89 -9.69 -14.51
N TRP A 101 6.46 -10.38 -13.45
CA TRP A 101 6.94 -10.15 -12.10
C TRP A 101 7.12 -11.45 -11.31
N PHE A 102 8.17 -11.49 -10.49
CA PHE A 102 8.53 -12.63 -9.65
C PHE A 102 8.38 -12.25 -8.18
N TYR A 103 7.62 -13.05 -7.44
CA TYR A 103 7.34 -12.83 -6.03
C TYR A 103 7.80 -14.00 -5.16
N THR A 104 8.53 -13.70 -4.09
CA THR A 104 9.17 -14.68 -3.20
C THR A 104 8.64 -14.52 -1.77
N PRO A 105 7.66 -15.34 -1.33
CA PRO A 105 6.90 -15.11 -0.11
C PRO A 105 7.66 -15.59 1.15
N VAL A 106 8.52 -14.73 1.70
CA VAL A 106 9.30 -15.00 2.92
C VAL A 106 8.67 -14.27 4.10
N TYR A 107 8.25 -15.01 5.13
CA TYR A 107 7.74 -14.41 6.35
C TYR A 107 8.91 -14.15 7.28
N THR A 108 9.33 -12.90 7.45
CA THR A 108 10.45 -12.56 8.34
C THR A 108 9.97 -12.42 9.78
N TYR A 109 10.84 -12.80 10.71
CA TYR A 109 10.75 -12.40 12.11
C TYR A 109 11.76 -11.28 12.32
N LEU A 110 11.34 -10.15 12.87
CA LEU A 110 12.21 -9.29 13.67
C LEU A 110 11.75 -9.40 15.13
#